data_AF-A0A2D7JCX7-F1
#
_entry.id   AF-A0A2D7JCX7-F1
#
_cell.length_a   1.000
_cell.length_b   1.000
_cell.length_c   1.000
_cell.angle_alpha   90.00
_cell.angle_beta   90.00
_cell.angle_gamma   90.00
#
_symmetry.space_group_name_H-M   'P 1'
#
loop_
_entity.id
_entity.type
_entity.pdbx_description
1 polymer ?
#
loop_
_entity_poly.entity_id
_entity_poly.type
_entity_poly.pdbx_seq_one_letter_code
_entity_poly.pdbx_strand_id
1 'polypeptide(L)' 'MATTIPASGACSSRTLHGTTIWSKSGFVEGGHQLEKLEFALALAEARGDQSRCSKLRDRIADLGGNAEEPGT' A
#
# COMPACT_ATOMS: atom_id res chain seq x y z
N MET A 1 -19.06 -47.91 -6.17
CA MET A 1 -19.77 -46.65 -6.45
C MET A 1 -18.78 -45.52 -6.21
N ALA A 2 -18.27 -44.89 -7.26
CA ALA A 2 -17.21 -43.88 -7.17
C ALA A 2 -17.79 -42.52 -7.53
N THR A 3 -17.90 -41.63 -6.54
CA THR A 3 -18.47 -40.29 -6.71
C THR A 3 -17.32 -39.32 -6.98
N THR A 4 -17.31 -38.76 -8.19
CA THR A 4 -16.39 -37.72 -8.62
C THR A 4 -16.76 -36.39 -7.97
N ILE A 5 -15.77 -35.72 -7.37
CA ILE A 5 -15.92 -34.36 -6.83
C ILE A 5 -15.48 -33.37 -7.93
N PRO A 6 -16.35 -32.50 -8.45
CA PRO A 6 -15.90 -31.43 -9.33
C PRO A 6 -15.19 -30.35 -8.50
N ALA A 7 -13.94 -30.09 -8.83
CA ALA A 7 -13.16 -28.96 -8.33
C ALA A 7 -13.85 -27.65 -8.76
N SER A 8 -14.54 -26.99 -7.82
CA SER A 8 -15.03 -25.63 -8.02
C SER A 8 -13.85 -24.68 -7.87
N GLY A 9 -13.12 -24.51 -8.97
CA GLY A 9 -12.27 -23.34 -9.17
C GLY A 9 -13.16 -22.13 -9.38
N ALA A 10 -13.29 -21.30 -8.36
CA ALA A 10 -13.80 -19.94 -8.48
C ALA A 10 -12.78 -18.98 -7.87
N CYS A 11 -11.69 -18.76 -8.62
CA CYS A 11 -10.93 -17.53 -8.53
C CYS A 11 -11.86 -16.39 -8.97
N SER A 12 -12.33 -15.57 -8.03
CA SER A 12 -12.88 -14.25 -8.30
C SER A 12 -12.96 -13.43 -7.01
N SER A 13 -11.79 -13.18 -6.40
CA SER A 13 -11.66 -11.97 -5.59
C SER A 13 -11.51 -10.79 -6.55
N ARG A 14 -12.61 -10.07 -6.69
CA ARG A 14 -12.87 -8.96 -7.62
C ARG A 14 -11.85 -7.84 -7.40
N THR A 15 -10.80 -7.77 -8.20
CA THR A 15 -9.95 -6.57 -8.30
C THR A 15 -10.40 -5.70 -9.47
N LEU A 16 -11.69 -5.32 -9.47
CA LEU A 16 -12.16 -4.18 -10.24
C LEU A 16 -11.96 -2.91 -9.40
N HIS A 17 -10.70 -2.55 -9.14
CA HIS A 17 -10.38 -1.16 -8.81
C HIS A 17 -9.94 -0.50 -10.10
N GLY A 18 -10.98 -0.03 -10.80
CA GLY A 18 -10.87 0.74 -12.01
C GLY A 18 -9.96 1.94 -11.81
N THR A 19 -9.30 2.25 -12.90
CA THR A 19 -8.78 3.57 -13.28
C THR A 19 -9.55 4.73 -12.64
N THR A 20 -9.15 5.14 -11.44
CA THR A 20 -9.31 6.50 -10.95
C THR A 20 -7.92 6.96 -10.53
N ILE A 21 -7.16 7.30 -11.56
CA ILE A 21 -6.05 8.22 -11.45
C ILE A 21 -6.61 9.46 -10.74
N TRP A 22 -5.99 9.82 -9.62
CA TRP A 22 -6.22 11.06 -8.89
C TRP A 22 -7.56 11.17 -8.15
N SER A 23 -7.60 10.70 -6.90
CA SER A 23 -8.12 11.50 -5.77
C SER A 23 -8.00 10.72 -4.47
N LYS A 24 -7.15 11.23 -3.57
CA LYS A 24 -7.40 11.27 -2.12
C LYS A 24 -7.74 9.90 -1.51
N SER A 25 -6.75 9.02 -1.39
CA SER A 25 -6.90 7.76 -0.65
C SER A 25 -7.05 8.04 0.86
N GLY A 26 -8.27 8.41 1.27
CA GLY A 26 -8.70 8.48 2.66
C GLY A 26 -9.17 7.12 3.19
N PHE A 27 -8.47 6.03 2.84
CA PHE A 27 -8.68 4.74 3.50
C PHE A 27 -7.76 4.69 4.72
N VAL A 28 -8.29 5.12 5.86
CA VAL A 28 -7.66 4.97 7.18
C VAL A 28 -7.75 3.49 7.55
N GLU A 29 -6.81 2.72 7.05
CA GLU A 29 -6.47 1.42 7.58
C GLU A 29 -5.06 1.54 8.14
N GLY A 30 -4.99 1.67 9.47
CA GLY A 30 -3.86 2.25 10.21
C GLY A 30 -2.49 1.59 10.03
N GLY A 31 -2.40 0.43 9.36
CA GLY A 31 -1.14 -0.21 8.97
C GLY A 31 -0.84 -0.12 7.46
N HIS A 32 -1.86 -0.34 6.62
CA HIS A 32 -1.69 -0.39 5.16
C HIS A 32 -1.24 0.94 4.54
N GLN A 33 -1.42 2.07 5.23
CA GLN A 33 -0.98 3.36 4.70
C GLN A 33 0.54 3.49 4.66
N LEU A 34 1.24 2.99 5.68
CA LEU A 34 2.71 3.03 5.73
C LEU A 34 3.30 2.13 4.64
N GLU A 35 2.79 0.91 4.53
CA GLU A 35 3.17 -0.04 3.46
C GLU A 35 2.95 0.55 2.05
N LYS A 36 1.84 1.26 1.82
CA LYS A 36 1.58 1.93 0.54
C LYS A 36 2.58 3.05 0.25
N LEU A 37 3.02 3.77 1.28
CA LEU A 37 4.03 4.82 1.12
C LEU A 37 5.41 4.22 0.84
N GLU A 38 5.78 3.14 1.51
CA GLU A 38 7.03 2.41 1.25
C GLU A 38 7.05 1.83 -0.17
N PHE A 39 5.94 1.23 -0.63
CA PHE A 39 5.83 0.75 -2.00
C PHE A 39 5.92 1.90 -3.02
N ALA A 40 5.27 3.04 -2.74
CA ALA A 40 5.38 4.23 -3.58
C ALA A 40 6.80 4.80 -3.60
N LEU A 41 7.54 4.72 -2.48
CA LEU A 41 8.93 5.16 -2.37
C LEU A 41 9.84 4.29 -3.23
N ALA A 42 9.73 2.97 -3.14
CA ALA A 42 10.48 2.05 -4.00
C ALA A 42 10.24 2.33 -5.49
N LEU A 43 9.00 2.65 -5.88
CA LEU A 43 8.67 3.03 -7.25
C LEU A 43 9.28 4.38 -7.67
N ALA A 44 9.34 5.35 -6.77
CA ALA A 44 9.97 6.64 -7.04
C ALA A 44 11.49 6.51 -7.17
N GLU A 45 12.12 5.70 -6.31
CA GLU A 45 13.55 5.38 -6.38
C GLU A 45 13.90 4.66 -7.68
N ALA A 46 13.10 3.66 -8.08
CA ALA A 46 13.27 2.96 -9.36
C ALA A 46 13.14 3.89 -10.59
N ARG A 47 12.42 5.00 -10.46
CA ARG A 47 12.26 6.02 -11.51
C ARG A 47 13.30 7.13 -11.45
N GLY A 48 14.11 7.19 -10.39
CA GLY A 48 15.04 8.29 -10.14
C GLY A 48 14.37 9.62 -9.75
N ASP A 49 13.11 9.60 -9.31
CA ASP A 49 12.34 10.81 -8.95
C ASP A 49 12.66 11.25 -7.52
N GLN A 50 13.82 11.91 -7.34
CA GLN A 50 14.33 12.33 -6.04
C GLN A 50 13.40 13.27 -5.27
N SER A 51 12.69 14.17 -5.98
CA SER A 51 11.73 15.10 -5.38
C SER A 51 10.56 14.34 -4.72
N ARG A 52 10.07 13.31 -5.40
CA ARG A 52 9.01 12.45 -4.88
C ARG A 52 9.50 11.52 -3.79
N CYS A 53 10.73 11.01 -3.88
CA CYS A 53 11.36 10.23 -2.81
C CYS A 53 11.45 11.03 -1.50
N SER A 54 11.90 12.28 -1.55
CA SER A 54 12.00 13.14 -0.36
C SER A 54 10.63 13.29 0.33
N LYS A 55 9.59 13.66 -0.44
CA LYS A 55 8.23 13.82 0.09
C LYS A 55 7.65 12.54 0.70
N LEU A 56 7.95 11.38 0.09
CA LEU A 56 7.48 10.10 0.60
C LEU A 56 8.22 9.70 1.89
N ARG A 57 9.52 9.96 1.97
CA ARG A 57 10.31 9.76 3.20
C ARG A 57 9.80 10.61 4.35
N ASP A 58 9.55 11.90 4.11
CA ASP A 58 8.99 12.81 5.13
C ASP A 58 7.63 12.28 5.62
N ARG A 59 6.77 11.82 4.69
CA ARG A 59 5.46 11.28 5.04
C ARG A 59 5.53 9.96 5.81
N ILE A 60 6.49 9.10 5.49
CA ILE A 60 6.75 7.85 6.21
C ILE A 60 7.25 8.18 7.62
N ALA A 61 8.15 9.16 7.77
CA ALA A 61 8.62 9.62 9.07
C ALA A 61 7.49 10.24 9.90
N ASP A 62 6.61 11.05 9.32
CA ASP A 62 5.45 11.61 10.04
C ASP A 62 4.48 10.52 10.55
N LEU A 63 4.29 9.45 9.76
CA LEU A 63 3.36 8.36 10.07
C LEU A 63 3.99 7.28 10.97
N GLY A 64 5.27 6.98 10.79
CA GLY A 64 6.02 5.99 11.57
C GLY A 64 6.73 6.57 12.80
N GLY A 65 6.93 7.89 12.84
CA GLY A 65 7.68 8.64 13.85
C GLY A 65 6.88 9.06 15.09
N ASN A 66 5.67 8.55 15.28
CA ASN A 66 5.06 8.53 16.63
C ASN A 66 5.71 7.47 17.56
N ALA A 67 6.96 7.06 17.26
CA ALA A 67 7.74 6.09 18.03
C ALA A 67 8.97 6.72 18.71
N GLU A 68 9.18 8.04 18.61
CA GLU A 68 10.25 8.72 19.33
C GLU A 68 9.69 9.30 20.63
N GLU A 69 9.96 8.59 21.73
CA GLU A 69 9.84 9.09 23.11
C GLU A 69 10.36 10.54 23.19
N PRO A 70 9.61 11.49 23.78
CA PRO A 70 10.21 12.74 24.20
C PRO A 70 11.20 12.41 25.31
N GLY A 71 12.49 12.39 24.98
CA GLY A 71 13.56 12.24 25.95
C GLY A 71 13.46 13.30 27.04
N THR A 72 13.49 12.85 28.29
CA THR A 72 13.88 13.61 29.48
C THR A 72 14.99 12.88 30.20
#